data_AF-A0A0F9BJG3-F1
#
_entry.id   AF-A0A0F9BJG3-F1
#
_cell.length_a   1.000
_cell.length_b   1.000
_cell.length_c   1.000
_cell.angle_alpha   90.00
_cell.angle_beta   90.00
_cell.angle_gamma   90.00
#
_symmetry.space_group_name_H-M   'P 1'
#
loop_
_entity.id
_entity.type
_entity.pdbx_description
1 polymer ?
#
loop_
_entity_poly.entity_id
_entity_poly.type
_entity_poly.pdbx_seq_one_letter_code
_entity_poly.pdbx_strand_id
1 'polypeptide(L)' 'MPRNLFSSEKLERIYTSAVRLLGEMGMRVHNRQALEALEKFGAKLDYPNQCAFFSVEVIDRMLEIVKTDFA' A
#
# COMPACT_ATOMS: atom_id res chain seq x y z
N MET A 1 5.56 -26.58 -13.02
CA MET A 1 5.21 -26.17 -11.65
C MET A 1 5.86 -24.83 -11.36
N PRO A 2 5.13 -23.81 -10.90
CA PRO A 2 5.77 -22.56 -10.53
C PRO A 2 6.74 -22.81 -9.37
N ARG A 3 8.01 -22.40 -9.52
CA ARG A 3 8.96 -22.42 -8.41
C ARG A 3 8.58 -21.28 -7.48
N ASN A 4 8.06 -21.60 -6.30
CA ASN A 4 7.92 -20.61 -5.24
C ASN A 4 9.31 -20.15 -4.80
N LEU A 5 9.68 -18.92 -5.17
CA LEU A 5 10.99 -18.34 -4.84
C LEU A 5 11.17 -18.11 -3.33
N PHE A 6 10.07 -18.03 -2.58
CA PHE A 6 10.05 -17.76 -1.15
C PHE A 6 9.13 -18.75 -0.42
N SER A 7 9.49 -19.10 0.81
CA SER A 7 8.62 -19.83 1.73
C SER A 7 7.49 -18.91 2.22
N SER A 8 6.39 -19.49 2.70
CA SER A 8 5.25 -18.73 3.24
C SER A 8 5.66 -17.80 4.38
N GLU A 9 6.50 -18.27 5.30
CA GLU A 9 7.03 -17.46 6.39
C GLU A 9 7.84 -16.25 5.88
N LYS A 10 8.64 -16.44 4.82
CA LYS A 10 9.43 -15.36 4.23
C LYS A 10 8.54 -14.34 3.51
N LEU A 11 7.47 -14.80 2.85
CA LEU A 11 6.47 -13.92 2.24
C LEU A 11 5.76 -13.07 3.31
N GLU A 12 5.36 -13.67 4.42
CA GLU A 12 4.68 -12.96 5.51
C GLU A 12 5.57 -11.91 6.17
N ARG A 13 6.87 -12.19 6.31
CA ARG A 13 7.85 -11.20 6.78
C ARG A 13 8.02 -10.04 5.81
N ILE A 14 8.05 -10.31 4.50
CA ILE A 14 8.12 -9.26 3.47
C ILE A 14 6.86 -8.39 3.52
N TYR A 15 5.68 -9.02 3.57
CA TYR A 15 4.40 -8.32 3.66
C TYR A 15 4.35 -7.40 4.88
N THR A 16 4.59 -7.95 6.07
CA THR A 16 4.55 -7.20 7.33
C THR A 16 5.53 -6.02 7.30
N SER A 17 6.72 -6.22 6.75
CA SER A 17 7.72 -5.16 6.63
C SER A 17 7.26 -4.07 5.66
N ALA A 18 6.72 -4.43 4.50
CA ALA A 18 6.25 -3.48 3.50
C ALA A 18 5.09 -2.62 4.03
N VAL A 19 4.11 -3.25 4.67
CA VAL A 19 2.96 -2.55 5.26
C VAL A 19 3.42 -1.55 6.33
N ARG A 20 4.36 -1.97 7.19
CA ARG A 20 4.94 -1.08 8.20
C ARG A 20 5.65 0.13 7.58
N LEU A 21 6.45 -0.07 6.52
CA LEU A 21 7.13 1.03 5.83
C LEU A 21 6.12 2.02 5.23
N LEU A 22 5.05 1.52 4.61
CA LEU A 22 3.99 2.34 4.03
C LEU A 22 3.18 3.11 5.09
N GLY A 23 3.05 2.57 6.30
CA GLY A 23 2.39 3.25 7.41
C GLY A 23 3.27 4.28 8.13
N GLU A 24 4.53 3.95 8.39
CA GLU A 24 5.46 4.78 9.18
C GLU A 24 6.19 5.83 8.34
N MET A 25 6.72 5.45 7.18
CA MET A 25 7.47 6.36 6.30
C MET A 25 6.59 6.97 5.21
N GLY A 26 5.57 6.23 4.76
CA GLY A 26 4.71 6.64 3.66
C GLY A 26 5.36 6.52 2.28
N MET A 27 4.67 7.05 1.28
CA MET A 27 5.10 7.11 -0.10
C MET A 27 4.96 8.54 -0.62
N ARG A 28 6.02 9.06 -1.22
CA ARG A 28 5.98 10.37 -1.87
C ARG A 28 5.30 10.27 -3.24
N VAL A 29 4.34 11.15 -3.49
CA VAL A 29 3.58 11.20 -4.75
C VAL A 29 3.63 12.60 -5.32
N HIS A 30 4.44 12.78 -6.37
CA HIS A 30 4.66 14.05 -7.06
C HIS A 30 3.54 14.44 -8.03
N ASN A 31 2.30 14.18 -7.64
CA ASN A 31 1.11 14.55 -8.39
C ASN A 31 -0.02 14.83 -7.40
N ARG A 32 -0.51 16.07 -7.40
CA ARG A 32 -1.55 16.51 -6.46
C ARG A 32 -2.87 15.77 -6.64
N GLN A 33 -3.30 15.55 -7.88
CA GLN A 33 -4.56 14.85 -8.16
C GLN A 33 -4.49 13.39 -7.72
N ALA A 34 -3.33 12.75 -7.88
CA ALA A 34 -3.10 11.40 -7.36
C ALA A 34 -3.11 11.38 -5.82
N LEU A 35 -2.48 12.36 -5.17
CA LEU A 35 -2.50 12.49 -3.71
C LEU A 35 -3.95 12.62 -3.20
N GLU A 36 -4.73 13.53 -3.78
CA GLU A 36 -6.15 13.75 -3.45
C GLU A 36 -7.00 12.48 -3.71
N ALA A 37 -6.68 11.69 -4.74
CA ALA A 37 -7.33 10.41 -4.96
C ALA A 37 -7.03 9.42 -3.82
N LEU A 38 -5.78 9.33 -3.37
CA LEU A 38 -5.38 8.45 -2.26
C LEU A 38 -6.08 8.82 -0.94
N GLU A 39 -6.30 10.11 -0.68
CA GLU A 39 -7.09 10.56 0.48
C GLU A 39 -8.51 10.00 0.47
N LYS A 40 -9.16 9.98 -0.70
CA LYS A 40 -10.52 9.43 -0.86
C LYS A 40 -10.56 7.93 -0.58
N PHE A 41 -9.45 7.21 -0.75
CA PHE A 41 -9.32 5.81 -0.37
C PHE A 41 -8.92 5.60 1.10
N GLY A 42 -8.78 6.68 1.88
CA GLY A 42 -8.51 6.64 3.31
C GLY A 42 -7.04 6.78 3.69
N ALA A 43 -6.14 7.07 2.74
CA ALA A 43 -4.75 7.36 3.06
C ALA A 43 -4.65 8.69 3.83
N LYS A 44 -3.76 8.75 4.82
CA LYS A 44 -3.44 10.00 5.52
C LYS A 44 -2.42 10.79 4.70
N LEU A 45 -2.61 12.09 4.53
CA LEU A 45 -1.75 12.91 3.70
C LEU A 45 -0.93 13.94 4.48
N ASP A 46 0.30 14.13 4.03
CA ASP A 46 1.15 15.28 4.29
C ASP A 46 1.33 16.03 2.97
N TYR A 47 0.43 16.98 2.72
CA TYR A 47 0.43 17.80 1.51
C TYR A 47 1.72 18.62 1.31
N PRO A 48 2.27 19.30 2.34
CA PRO A 48 3.56 20.00 2.22
C PRO A 48 4.70 19.12 1.69
N ASN A 49 4.81 17.88 2.19
CA ASN A 49 5.85 16.94 1.77
C ASN A 49 5.44 16.01 0.62
N GLN A 50 4.22 16.18 0.10
CA GLN A 50 3.63 15.34 -0.94
C GLN A 50 3.68 13.84 -0.58
N CYS A 51 3.41 13.50 0.68
CA CYS A 51 3.53 12.14 1.21
C CYS A 51 2.17 11.57 1.59
N ALA A 52 1.94 10.30 1.25
CA ALA A 52 0.76 9.53 1.64
C ALA A 52 1.17 8.38 2.57
N PHE A 53 0.43 8.19 3.66
CA PHE A 53 0.62 7.14 4.65
C PHE A 53 -0.56 6.18 4.62
N PHE A 54 -0.27 4.89 4.70
CA PHE A 54 -1.26 3.84 4.50
C PHE A 54 -1.36 2.95 5.73
N SER A 55 -2.55 2.86 6.32
CA SER A 55 -2.81 1.86 7.36
C SER A 55 -3.02 0.48 6.74
N VAL A 56 -2.93 -0.57 7.55
CA VAL A 56 -3.18 -1.96 7.13
C VAL A 56 -4.56 -2.07 6.47
N GLU A 57 -5.57 -1.43 7.06
CA GLU A 57 -6.96 -1.49 6.59
C GLU A 57 -7.14 -0.84 5.21
N VAL A 58 -6.39 0.24 4.93
CA VAL A 58 -6.39 0.90 3.63
C VAL A 58 -5.75 -0.01 2.58
N ILE A 59 -4.62 -0.64 2.92
CA ILE A 59 -3.90 -1.57 2.01
C ILE A 59 -4.78 -2.77 1.69
N ASP A 60 -5.39 -3.40 2.69
CA ASP A 60 -6.25 -4.58 2.51
C ASP A 60 -7.44 -4.24 1.59
N ARG A 61 -8.10 -3.10 1.82
CA ARG A 61 -9.19 -2.63 0.96
C ARG A 61 -8.76 -2.40 -0.49
N MET A 62 -7.58 -1.80 -0.71
CA MET A 62 -7.05 -1.60 -2.06
C MET A 62 -6.76 -2.94 -2.76
N LEU A 63 -6.21 -3.92 -2.04
CA LEU A 63 -5.95 -5.25 -2.58
C LEU A 63 -7.24 -6.01 -2.93
N GLU A 64 -8.33 -5.82 -2.17
CA GLU A 64 -9.64 -6.39 -2.51
C GLU A 64 -10.21 -5.83 -3.81
N ILE A 65 -10.09 -4.52 -4.04
CA ILE A 65 -10.49 -3.88 -5.31
C ILE A 65 -9.71 -4.50 -6.47
N VAL A 66 -8.39 -4.57 -6.35
CA VAL A 66 -7.52 -5.13 -7.39
C VAL A 66 -7.86 -6.59 -7.69
N LYS A 67 -8.12 -7.41 -6.68
CA LYS A 67 -8.52 -8.82 -6.89
C LYS A 67 -9.81 -8.95 -7.68
N THR A 68 -10.75 -8.01 -7.50
CA THR A 68 -12.04 -8.01 -8.18
C THR A 68 -11.91 -7.56 -9.64
N ASP A 69 -11.00 -6.63 -9.93
CA ASP A 69 -10.74 -6.16 -11.30
C ASP A 69 -10.07 -7.22 -12.21
N PHE A 70 -9.43 -8.24 -11.62
CA PHE A 70 -8.79 -9.35 -12.34
C PHE A 70 -9.56 -10.68 -12.25
N ALA A 71 -10.75 -10.69 -11.66
CA ALA A 71 -11.64 -11.86 -11.55
C ALA A 71 -12.70 -11.88 -12.66
#